data_AF-A0A1I1J9S1-F1
#
_entry.id   AF-A0A1I1J9S1-F1
#
_cell.length_a   1.000
_cell.length_b   1.000
_cell.length_c   1.000
_cell.angle_alpha   90.00
_cell.angle_beta   90.00
_cell.angle_gamma   90.00
#
_symmetry.space_group_name_H-M   'P 1'
#
loop_
_entity.id
_entity.type
_entity.pdbx_description
1 polymer ?
#
loop_
_entity_poly.entity_id
_entity_poly.type
_entity_poly.pdbx_seq_one_letter_code
_entity_poly.pdbx_strand_id
1 'polypeptide(L)'
;MFFKSLKVLLYIVIGLLALIGLMTVLIIAGVVLSGYADTGHDCADRSDAQVKRDLEAYASRHPESFSMEGYRMLGERRYTESKRGDILAIPFETTSGRFTGLLTCQGHVELSG
;
A
#
# COMPACT_ATOMS: atom_id res chain seq x y z
N MET A 1 -13.58 -54.70 13.57
CA MET A 1 -12.97 -53.59 14.37
C MET A 1 -12.27 -52.53 13.51
N PHE A 2 -11.66 -52.89 12.36
CA PHE A 2 -10.93 -51.99 11.45
C PHE A 2 -11.72 -50.78 10.87
N PHE A 3 -13.01 -50.95 10.54
CA PHE A 3 -13.80 -49.88 9.91
C PHE A 3 -14.12 -48.68 10.82
N LYS A 4 -14.08 -48.85 12.15
CA LYS A 4 -14.28 -47.74 13.10
C LYS A 4 -13.04 -46.85 13.15
N SER A 5 -11.85 -47.44 13.18
CA SER A 5 -10.57 -46.70 13.21
C SER A 5 -10.32 -45.91 11.92
N LEU A 6 -10.73 -46.44 10.76
CA LEU A 6 -10.59 -45.74 9.48
C LEU A 6 -11.48 -44.49 9.39
N LYS A 7 -12.72 -44.56 9.90
CA LYS A 7 -13.63 -43.41 9.96
C LYS A 7 -13.09 -42.33 10.89
N VAL A 8 -12.57 -42.71 12.06
CA VAL A 8 -11.96 -41.77 13.01
C VAL A 8 -10.74 -41.07 12.40
N LEU A 9 -9.88 -41.81 11.69
CA LEU A 9 -8.74 -41.25 10.98
C LEU A 9 -9.17 -40.23 9.91
N LEU A 10 -10.22 -40.55 9.13
CA LEU A 10 -10.77 -39.66 8.11
C LEU A 10 -11.28 -38.34 8.71
N TYR A 11 -12.00 -38.40 9.84
CA TYR A 11 -12.47 -37.19 10.53
C TYR A 11 -11.33 -36.32 11.07
N ILE A 12 -10.25 -36.94 11.54
CA ILE A 12 -9.06 -36.21 12.01
C ILE A 12 -8.38 -35.48 10.85
N VAL A 13 -8.22 -36.14 9.68
CA VAL A 13 -7.60 -35.51 8.50
C VAL A 13 -8.45 -34.36 7.97
N ILE A 14 -9.78 -34.52 7.89
CA ILE A 14 -10.68 -33.45 7.46
C ILE A 14 -10.65 -32.27 8.45
N GLY A 15 -10.61 -32.54 9.75
CA GLY A 15 -10.48 -31.51 10.77
C GLY A 15 -9.17 -30.72 10.68
N LEU A 16 -8.04 -31.41 10.42
CA LEU A 16 -6.74 -30.79 10.21
C LEU A 16 -6.71 -29.91 8.95
N LEU A 17 -7.28 -30.38 7.83
CA LEU A 17 -7.36 -29.60 6.60
C LEU A 17 -8.22 -28.34 6.76
N ALA A 18 -9.34 -28.44 7.49
CA ALA A 18 -10.18 -27.29 7.80
C ALA A 18 -9.46 -26.25 8.67
N LEU A 19 -8.68 -26.70 9.66
CA LEU A 19 -7.86 -25.82 10.50
C LEU A 19 -6.76 -25.11 9.70
N ILE A 20 -6.06 -25.81 8.80
CA ILE A 20 -5.04 -25.23 7.94
C ILE A 20 -5.68 -24.20 7.00
N GLY A 21 -6.82 -24.53 6.39
CA GLY A 21 -7.59 -23.60 5.54
C GLY A 21 -8.00 -22.33 6.29
N LEU A 22 -8.51 -22.46 7.51
CA LEU A 22 -8.88 -21.33 8.36
C LEU A 22 -7.67 -20.43 8.67
N MET A 23 -6.53 -21.02 9.02
CA MET A 23 -5.30 -20.28 9.29
C MET A 23 -4.80 -19.53 8.05
N THR A 24 -4.82 -20.16 6.88
CA THR A 24 -4.43 -19.47 5.63
C THR A 24 -5.35 -18.31 5.28
N VAL A 25 -6.66 -18.45 5.47
CA VAL A 25 -7.62 -17.34 5.24
C VAL A 25 -7.37 -16.20 6.23
N LEU A 26 -7.09 -16.51 7.51
CA LEU A 26 -6.77 -15.49 8.51
C LEU A 26 -5.45 -14.78 8.22
N ILE A 27 -4.43 -15.48 7.73
CA ILE A 27 -3.16 -14.88 7.32
C ILE A 27 -3.36 -13.97 6.09
N ILE A 28 -4.09 -14.44 5.08
CA ILE A 28 -4.37 -13.63 3.88
C ILE A 28 -5.22 -12.41 4.26
N ALA A 29 -6.25 -12.59 5.10
CA ALA A 29 -7.05 -11.48 5.61
C ALA A 29 -6.18 -10.49 6.41
N GLY A 30 -5.27 -10.97 7.26
CA GLY A 30 -4.34 -10.14 8.01
C GLY A 30 -3.37 -9.36 7.12
N VAL A 31 -2.84 -9.97 6.05
CA VAL A 31 -1.97 -9.30 5.08
C VAL A 31 -2.74 -8.25 4.27
N VAL A 32 -3.96 -8.57 3.82
CA VAL A 32 -4.81 -7.63 3.08
C VAL A 32 -5.27 -6.47 3.97
N LEU A 33 -5.63 -6.75 5.22
CA LEU A 33 -6.04 -5.73 6.20
C LEU A 33 -4.85 -4.87 6.64
N SER A 34 -3.65 -5.44 6.82
CA SER A 34 -2.44 -4.65 7.12
C SER A 34 -2.04 -3.71 5.98
N GLY A 35 -2.39 -4.03 4.73
CA GLY A 35 -2.25 -3.11 3.60
C GLY A 35 -3.31 -2.00 3.56
N TYR A 36 -4.41 -2.15 4.28
CA TYR A 36 -5.57 -1.25 4.27
C TYR A 36 -5.79 -0.47 5.58
N ALA A 37 -5.12 -0.85 6.67
CA ALA A 37 -5.43 -0.37 8.02
C ALA A 37 -4.61 0.83 8.51
N ASP A 38 -3.71 1.42 7.70
CA ASP A 38 -2.85 2.52 8.19
C ASP A 38 -2.74 3.73 7.25
N THR A 39 -3.79 4.00 6.47
CA THR A 39 -3.84 5.16 5.57
C THR A 39 -4.39 6.44 6.23
N GLY A 40 -4.41 6.49 7.56
CA GLY A 40 -5.17 7.49 8.31
C GLY A 40 -4.36 8.62 8.97
N HIS A 41 -3.16 8.36 9.50
CA HIS A 41 -2.53 9.31 10.44
C HIS A 41 -1.05 9.66 10.20
N ASP A 42 -0.32 8.98 9.31
CA ASP A 42 1.16 9.15 9.22
C ASP A 42 1.67 9.66 7.85
N CYS A 43 0.92 10.51 7.14
CA CYS A 43 1.50 11.16 5.95
C CYS A 43 2.72 12.02 6.27
N ALA A 44 2.68 12.72 7.41
CA ALA A 44 3.75 13.62 7.81
C ALA A 44 5.09 12.88 7.95
N ASP A 45 5.04 11.62 8.41
CA ASP A 45 6.21 10.81 8.71
C ASP A 45 6.62 9.87 7.57
N ARG A 46 5.96 9.95 6.39
CA ARG A 46 6.39 9.14 5.23
C ARG A 46 7.85 9.44 4.88
N SER A 47 8.64 8.38 4.80
CA SER A 47 10.02 8.48 4.34
C SER A 47 10.09 8.89 2.87
N ASP A 48 11.17 9.55 2.50
CA ASP A 48 11.50 9.89 1.11
C ASP A 48 11.45 8.67 0.18
N ALA A 49 11.84 7.50 0.69
CA ALA A 49 11.79 6.25 -0.06
C ALA A 49 10.35 5.77 -0.32
N GLN A 50 9.43 5.94 0.64
CA GLN A 50 8.01 5.64 0.44
C GLN A 50 7.40 6.60 -0.58
N VAL A 51 7.65 7.90 -0.43
CA VAL A 51 7.21 8.93 -1.37
C VAL A 51 7.67 8.64 -2.80
N LYS A 52 8.95 8.32 -2.99
CA LYS A 52 9.51 7.98 -4.29
C LYS A 52 8.80 6.76 -4.90
N ARG A 53 8.54 5.72 -4.11
CA ARG A 53 7.80 4.53 -4.58
C ARG A 53 6.37 4.86 -4.99
N ASP A 54 5.68 5.73 -4.25
CA ASP A 54 4.31 6.14 -4.57
C ASP A 54 4.28 6.94 -5.89
N LEU A 55 5.25 7.82 -6.10
CA LEU A 55 5.42 8.57 -7.35
C LEU A 55 5.81 7.67 -8.53
N GLU A 56 6.69 6.69 -8.33
CA GLU A 56 7.01 5.67 -9.34
C GLU A 56 5.77 4.84 -9.71
N ALA A 57 4.98 4.43 -8.72
CA ALA A 57 3.74 3.70 -8.93
C ALA A 57 2.72 4.55 -9.71
N TYR A 58 2.63 5.86 -9.42
CA TYR A 58 1.79 6.77 -10.20
C TYR A 58 2.30 6.92 -11.64
N ALA A 59 3.59 7.22 -11.84
CA ALA A 59 4.18 7.40 -13.16
C ALA A 59 4.05 6.15 -14.03
N SER A 60 4.15 4.94 -13.45
CA SER A 60 3.93 3.69 -14.19
C SER A 60 2.48 3.51 -14.68
N ARG A 61 1.50 4.09 -13.98
CA ARG A 61 0.08 4.09 -14.39
C ARG A 61 -0.28 5.25 -15.32
N HIS A 62 0.48 6.34 -15.25
CA HIS A 62 0.27 7.57 -16.01
C HIS A 62 1.56 8.03 -16.73
N PRO A 63 2.14 7.20 -17.62
CA PRO A 63 3.40 7.52 -18.29
C PRO A 63 3.32 8.78 -19.16
N GLU A 64 2.12 9.20 -19.56
CA GLU A 64 1.85 10.43 -20.29
C GLU A 64 2.03 11.70 -19.44
N SER A 65 1.96 11.58 -18.11
CA SER A 65 2.00 12.73 -17.20
C SER A 65 3.44 13.22 -16.96
N PHE A 66 4.36 12.29 -16.65
CA PHE A 66 5.77 12.59 -16.46
C PHE A 66 6.62 11.31 -16.40
N SER A 67 7.94 11.45 -16.58
CA SER A 67 8.93 10.38 -16.37
C SER A 67 9.64 10.54 -15.03
N MET A 68 9.94 9.43 -14.34
CA MET A 68 10.79 9.44 -13.14
C MET A 68 12.29 9.59 -13.45
N GLU A 69 12.67 9.70 -14.72
CA GLU A 69 14.05 9.91 -15.13
C GLU A 69 14.58 11.25 -14.60
N GLY A 70 15.75 11.22 -13.95
CA GLY A 70 16.35 12.40 -13.30
C GLY A 70 15.61 12.87 -12.06
N TYR A 71 14.76 12.02 -11.45
CA TYR A 71 14.01 12.37 -10.26
C TYR A 71 14.88 12.91 -9.12
N ARG A 72 14.49 14.08 -8.61
CA ARG A 72 15.08 14.70 -7.43
C ARG A 72 14.02 15.47 -6.66
N MET A 73 13.93 15.27 -5.34
CA MET A 73 13.07 16.10 -4.50
C MET A 73 13.65 17.50 -4.35
N LEU A 74 12.75 18.47 -4.31
CA LEU A 74 13.07 19.87 -4.20
C LEU A 74 12.53 20.42 -2.87
N GLY A 75 13.43 20.73 -1.95
CA GLY A 75 13.11 21.46 -0.72
C GLY A 75 12.27 20.67 0.30
N GLU A 76 11.58 21.41 1.15
CA GLU A 76 10.78 20.86 2.26
C GLU A 76 9.38 20.43 1.79
N ARG A 77 8.92 19.30 2.32
CA ARG A 77 7.57 18.78 2.10
C ARG A 77 6.60 19.61 2.93
N ARG A 78 5.42 19.92 2.36
CA ARG A 78 4.38 20.70 3.06
C ARG A 78 3.22 19.79 3.41
N TYR A 79 3.02 19.60 4.71
CA TYR A 79 1.85 18.90 5.24
C TYR A 79 0.70 19.88 5.47
N THR A 80 -0.50 19.53 5.02
CA THR A 80 -1.73 20.28 5.27
C THR A 80 -2.77 19.35 5.84
N GLU A 81 -3.14 19.57 7.10
CA GLU A 81 -4.23 18.87 7.76
C GLU A 81 -5.58 19.39 7.26
N SER A 82 -6.53 18.51 6.98
CA SER A 82 -7.85 18.89 6.48
C SER A 82 -8.93 17.92 6.92
N LYS A 83 -10.13 18.45 7.22
CA LYS A 83 -11.32 17.63 7.52
C LYS A 83 -11.73 16.70 6.37
N ARG A 84 -11.22 16.91 5.16
CA ARG A 84 -11.49 16.11 3.97
C ARG A 84 -10.38 15.10 3.65
N GLY A 85 -9.37 15.00 4.51
CA GLY A 85 -8.20 14.14 4.32
C GLY A 85 -6.93 14.97 4.22
N ASP A 86 -5.89 14.52 4.91
CA ASP A 86 -4.63 15.24 4.97
C ASP A 86 -3.83 15.07 3.68
N ILE A 87 -3.10 16.13 3.33
CA ILE A 87 -2.36 16.25 2.07
C ILE A 87 -0.91 16.53 2.36
N LEU A 88 -0.03 15.74 1.74
CA LEU A 88 1.40 15.97 1.69
C LEU A 88 1.77 16.48 0.30
N ALA A 89 2.15 17.76 0.22
CA ALA A 89 2.65 18.37 -1.00
C ALA A 89 4.18 18.21 -1.09
N ILE A 90 4.64 17.63 -2.19
CA ILE A 90 6.02 17.18 -2.39
C ILE A 90 6.53 17.81 -3.68
N PRO A 91 7.37 18.84 -3.61
CA PRO A 91 7.98 19.42 -4.80
C PRO A 91 9.10 18.49 -5.27
N PHE A 92 9.13 18.19 -6.56
CA PHE A 92 10.19 17.40 -7.18
C PHE A 92 10.46 17.87 -8.61
N GLU A 93 11.62 17.51 -9.13
CA GLU A 93 11.96 17.68 -10.53
C GLU A 93 12.35 16.36 -11.17
N THR A 94 12.16 16.32 -12.47
CA THR A 94 12.56 15.25 -13.37
C THR A 94 13.12 15.89 -14.63
N THR A 95 13.63 15.08 -15.55
CA THR A 95 14.00 15.54 -16.90
C THR A 95 12.84 16.18 -17.65
N SER A 96 11.60 15.82 -17.33
CA SER A 96 10.38 16.36 -17.96
C SER A 96 9.95 17.72 -17.39
N GLY A 97 10.51 18.16 -16.25
CA GLY A 97 10.16 19.43 -15.63
C GLY A 97 10.04 19.37 -14.11
N ARG A 98 9.44 20.42 -13.53
CA ARG A 98 9.17 20.55 -12.10
C ARG A 98 7.70 20.27 -11.82
N PHE A 99 7.44 19.51 -10.77
CA PHE A 99 6.11 19.06 -10.40
C PHE A 99 5.93 19.16 -8.89
N THR A 100 4.68 19.28 -8.46
CA THR A 100 4.27 19.12 -7.07
C THR A 100 3.33 17.94 -6.98
N GLY A 101 3.79 16.86 -6.34
CA GLY A 101 2.94 15.72 -6.01
C GLY A 101 2.11 16.04 -4.77
N LEU A 102 0.80 15.91 -4.88
CA LEU A 102 -0.15 15.99 -3.78
C LEU A 102 -0.52 14.57 -3.39
N LEU A 103 0.06 14.07 -2.31
CA LEU A 103 -0.23 12.75 -1.78
C LEU A 103 -1.27 12.89 -0.66
N THR A 104 -2.46 12.34 -0.88
CA THR A 104 -3.44 12.16 0.19
C THR A 104 -3.04 10.95 1.04
N CYS A 105 -3.36 10.97 2.34
CA CYS A 105 -3.06 9.83 3.22
C CYS A 105 -3.81 8.55 2.85
N GLN A 106 -4.90 8.71 2.12
CA GLN A 106 -5.71 7.64 1.54
C GLN A 106 -5.06 6.99 0.30
N GLY A 107 -3.84 7.40 -0.08
CA GLY A 107 -3.06 6.80 -1.17
C GLY A 107 -3.40 7.34 -2.56
N HIS A 108 -4.26 8.37 -2.64
CA HIS A 108 -4.50 9.09 -3.90
C HIS A 108 -3.39 10.11 -4.13
N VAL A 109 -2.80 10.09 -5.32
CA VAL A 109 -1.74 11.01 -5.75
C VAL A 109 -2.28 11.86 -6.89
N GLU A 110 -2.16 13.18 -6.74
CA GLU A 110 -2.44 14.14 -7.81
C GLU A 110 -1.17 14.92 -8.14
N LEU A 111 -1.02 15.33 -9.40
CA LEU A 111 0.08 16.17 -9.82
C LEU A 111 -0.44 17.57 -10.10
N SER A 112 0.24 18.57 -9.54
CA SER A 112 0.12 19.96 -9.95
C SER A 112 1.47 20.37 -10.57
N GLY A 113 1.45 20.74 -11.85
CA GLY A 113 2.61 21.18 -12.62
C GLY A 113 2.29 22.44 -13.40
#